data_AF-A0A7X9ABS2-F1
#
_entry.id   AF-A0A7X9ABS2-F1
#
_cell.length_a   1.000
_cell.length_b   1.000
_cell.length_c   1.000
_cell.angle_alpha   90.00
_cell.angle_beta   90.00
_cell.angle_gamma   90.00
#
_symmetry.space_group_name_H-M   'P 1'
#
loop_
_entity.id
_entity.type
_entity.pdbx_description
1 polymer ?
#
loop_
_entity_poly.entity_id
_entity_poly.type
_entity_poly.pdbx_seq_one_letter_code
_entity_poly.pdbx_strand_id
1 'polypeptide(L)'
;MLGGGIFYLFQPPEIKEEIRYLSRIYWTSNRNVSIDEFAWDLWNLYFDRNIVESDYQVSGESPVYGGIPREDPSRKRRFLQLLRNRGYWVGYDEALRNPAWVAYRLFDPTEEVSIPERPDSFSVGSNS
;
A
#
# COMPACT_ATOMS: atom_id res chain seq x y z
N MET A 1 20.98 -9.93 21.11
CA MET A 1 20.76 -8.63 20.43
C MET A 1 22.04 -7.86 20.07
N LEU A 2 23.27 -8.40 20.19
CA LEU A 2 24.49 -7.66 19.82
C LEU A 2 24.84 -7.74 18.31
N GLY A 3 24.40 -8.77 17.59
CA GLY A 3 24.72 -8.94 16.16
C GLY A 3 24.04 -7.93 15.23
N GLY A 4 22.77 -7.59 15.49
CA GLY A 4 22.00 -6.69 14.62
C GLY A 4 22.49 -5.25 14.61
N GLY A 5 22.93 -4.72 15.76
CA GLY A 5 23.45 -3.35 15.86
C GLY A 5 24.78 -3.13 15.15
N ILE A 6 25.64 -4.16 15.11
CA ILE A 6 26.89 -4.12 14.34
C ILE A 6 26.58 -4.18 12.85
N PHE A 7 25.63 -5.01 12.43
CA PHE A 7 25.25 -5.16 11.02
C PHE A 7 24.63 -3.89 10.43
N TYR A 8 23.94 -3.09 11.24
CA TYR A 8 23.40 -1.77 10.86
C TYR A 8 24.48 -0.77 10.44
N LEU A 9 25.63 -0.73 11.12
CA LEU A 9 26.68 0.25 10.85
C LEU A 9 27.24 0.15 9.43
N PHE A 10 27.30 -1.08 8.91
CA PHE A 10 27.83 -1.41 7.58
C PHE A 10 26.78 -1.40 6.46
N GLN A 11 25.52 -1.03 6.74
CA GLN A 11 24.48 -0.99 5.70
C GLN A 11 24.60 0.23 4.77
N PRO A 12 24.17 0.09 3.49
CA PRO A 12 23.93 1.22 2.58
C PRO A 12 22.95 2.25 3.15
N PRO A 13 23.01 3.52 2.71
CA PRO A 13 22.15 4.58 3.21
C PRO A 13 20.65 4.28 3.00
N GLU A 14 20.28 3.66 1.89
CA GLU A 14 18.88 3.30 1.56
C GLU A 14 18.32 2.32 2.59
N ILE A 15 19.12 1.31 2.97
CA ILE A 15 18.76 0.34 4.00
C ILE A 15 18.66 1.00 5.38
N LYS A 16 19.53 1.97 5.68
CA LYS A 16 19.47 2.70 6.96
C LYS A 16 18.23 3.57 7.07
N GLU A 17 17.77 4.14 5.96
CA GLU A 17 16.51 4.88 5.90
C GLU A 17 15.31 3.96 6.16
N GLU A 18 15.28 2.79 5.52
CA GLU A 18 14.22 1.81 5.73
C GLU A 18 14.18 1.28 7.17
N ILE A 19 15.33 0.97 7.76
CA ILE A 19 15.43 0.57 9.17
C ILE A 19 14.89 1.67 10.09
N ARG A 20 15.17 2.94 9.79
CA ARG A 20 14.66 4.08 10.56
C ARG A 20 13.16 4.22 10.42
N TYR A 21 12.62 3.98 9.22
CA TYR A 21 11.18 3.96 8.94
C TYR A 21 10.46 2.84 9.70
N LEU A 22 10.91 1.58 9.56
CA LEU A 22 10.34 0.43 10.27
C LEU A 22 10.38 0.60 11.78
N SER A 23 11.51 1.09 12.31
CA SER A 23 11.65 1.40 13.74
C SER A 23 10.61 2.45 14.15
N ARG A 24 10.52 3.56 13.40
CA ARG A 24 9.56 4.62 13.69
C ARG A 24 8.13 4.08 13.74
N ILE A 25 7.72 3.25 12.76
CA ILE A 25 6.40 2.62 12.71
C ILE A 25 6.13 1.82 13.99
N TYR A 26 7.07 0.95 14.38
CA TYR A 26 6.96 0.13 15.57
C TYR A 26 6.79 0.98 16.85
N TRP A 27 7.58 2.04 16.99
CA TRP A 27 7.54 2.90 18.18
C TRP A 27 6.34 3.86 18.23
N THR A 28 5.66 4.12 17.11
CA THR A 28 4.40 4.89 17.11
C THR A 28 3.25 4.06 17.68
N SER A 29 2.87 4.37 18.92
CA SER A 29 1.88 3.71 19.79
C SER A 29 0.47 3.49 19.22
N ASN A 30 0.14 4.00 18.03
CA ASN A 30 -1.20 3.91 17.44
C ASN A 30 -1.34 2.82 16.35
N ARG A 31 -0.37 1.89 16.27
CA ARG A 31 -0.41 0.76 15.34
C ARG A 31 -0.28 -0.56 16.09
N ASN A 32 -1.06 -1.54 15.65
CA ASN A 32 -1.08 -2.88 16.23
C ASN A 32 0.02 -3.76 15.61
N VAL A 33 1.26 -3.25 15.55
CA VAL A 33 2.42 -3.97 15.00
C VAL A 33 3.08 -4.76 16.12
N SER A 34 3.25 -6.07 15.93
CA SER A 34 3.89 -6.93 16.92
C SER A 34 5.43 -6.85 16.83
N ILE A 35 6.11 -7.24 17.91
CA ILE A 35 7.59 -7.29 17.92
C ILE A 35 8.14 -8.36 16.97
N ASP A 36 7.37 -9.43 16.74
CA ASP A 36 7.68 -10.51 15.80
C ASP A 36 7.52 -10.08 14.34
N GLU A 37 6.48 -9.32 13.99
CA GLU A 37 6.35 -8.68 12.67
C GLU A 37 7.53 -7.75 12.40
N PHE A 38 7.86 -6.88 13.36
CA PHE A 38 9.02 -5.99 13.24
C PHE A 38 10.33 -6.75 13.07
N ALA A 39 10.56 -7.82 13.83
CA ALA A 39 11.78 -8.63 13.72
C ALA A 39 11.86 -9.38 12.38
N TRP A 40 10.73 -9.86 11.87
CA TRP A 40 10.63 -10.53 10.57
C TRP A 40 10.90 -9.57 9.41
N ASP A 41 10.34 -8.36 9.46
CA ASP A 41 10.58 -7.32 8.45
C ASP A 41 12.06 -6.91 8.43
N LEU A 42 12.67 -6.75 9.60
CA LEU A 42 14.10 -6.46 9.71
C LEU A 42 14.96 -7.59 9.12
N TRP A 43 14.58 -8.85 9.39
CA TRP A 43 15.27 -10.02 8.84
C TRP A 43 15.17 -10.07 7.31
N ASN A 44 13.97 -9.91 6.74
CA ASN A 44 13.79 -9.88 5.28
C ASN A 44 14.56 -8.73 4.64
N LEU A 45 14.57 -7.56 5.27
CA LEU A 45 15.34 -6.41 4.77
C LEU A 45 16.85 -6.73 4.69
N TYR A 46 17.41 -7.38 5.71
CA TYR A 46 18.82 -7.73 5.72
C TYR A 46 19.19 -8.85 4.74
N PHE A 47 18.36 -9.89 4.65
CA PHE A 47 18.73 -11.16 4.01
C PHE A 47 18.03 -11.43 2.67
N ASP A 48 16.81 -10.94 2.47
CA ASP A 48 16.01 -11.19 1.26
C ASP A 48 16.12 -10.03 0.27
N ARG A 49 16.37 -8.80 0.75
CA ARG A 49 16.67 -7.59 -0.06
C ARG A 49 15.70 -7.36 -1.23
N ASN A 50 14.44 -7.73 -1.07
CA ASN A 50 13.36 -7.48 -2.04
C ASN A 50 12.94 -6.00 -2.03
N ILE A 51 13.90 -5.09 -2.25
CA ILE A 51 13.66 -3.66 -2.37
C ILE A 51 13.35 -3.39 -3.83
N VAL A 52 12.09 -3.08 -4.09
CA VAL A 52 11.66 -2.66 -5.43
C VAL A 52 11.99 -1.17 -5.55
N GLU A 53 12.94 -0.84 -6.42
CA GLU A 53 13.23 0.55 -6.77
C GLU A 53 11.98 1.23 -7.30
N SER A 54 11.75 2.44 -6.83
CA SER A 54 10.45 3.09 -6.92
C SER A 54 10.57 4.55 -7.30
N ASP A 55 10.13 4.90 -8.52
CA ASP A 55 10.01 6.29 -9.00
C ASP A 55 8.83 7.06 -8.36
N TYR A 56 8.28 6.53 -7.27
CA TYR A 56 7.09 7.05 -6.62
C TYR A 56 7.34 8.40 -5.94
N GLN A 57 6.55 9.38 -6.36
CA GLN A 57 6.47 10.66 -5.70
C GLN A 57 5.24 10.69 -4.78
N VAL A 58 5.48 10.95 -3.48
CA VAL A 58 4.45 11.08 -2.43
C VAL A 58 3.35 12.10 -2.80
N SER A 59 3.64 13.04 -3.72
CA SER A 59 2.78 14.16 -4.09
C SER A 59 1.84 13.93 -5.29
N GLY A 60 1.73 12.73 -5.88
CA GLY A 60 0.83 12.54 -7.03
C GLY A 60 -0.67 12.66 -6.66
N GLU A 61 -1.55 13.03 -7.59
CA GLU A 61 -3.02 12.95 -7.38
C GLU A 61 -3.59 11.55 -7.71
N SER A 62 -2.82 10.72 -8.42
CA SER A 62 -3.28 9.41 -8.92
C SER A 62 -3.05 8.29 -7.90
N PRO A 63 -4.06 7.52 -7.48
CA PRO A 63 -3.85 6.36 -6.60
C PRO A 63 -3.11 5.20 -7.26
N VAL A 64 -2.81 5.32 -8.56
CA VAL A 64 -2.15 4.26 -9.32
C VAL A 64 -0.65 4.53 -9.42
N TYR A 65 0.13 3.63 -8.84
CA TYR A 65 1.59 3.70 -8.78
C TYR A 65 2.25 3.60 -10.17
N GLY A 66 1.91 2.58 -10.95
CA GLY A 66 2.48 2.33 -12.29
C GLY A 66 1.64 2.88 -13.45
N GLY A 67 0.70 3.79 -13.18
CA GLY A 67 -0.30 4.23 -14.14
C GLY A 67 -1.45 3.23 -14.33
N ILE A 68 -2.53 3.66 -15.00
CA ILE A 68 -3.80 2.90 -15.12
C ILE A 68 -3.54 1.50 -15.70
N PRO A 69 -3.93 0.40 -15.01
CA PRO A 69 -3.82 -0.94 -15.55
C PRO A 69 -4.53 -1.03 -16.89
N ARG A 70 -3.78 -1.42 -17.92
CA ARG A 70 -4.31 -1.61 -19.28
C ARG A 70 -4.57 -3.08 -19.51
N GLU A 71 -5.61 -3.35 -20.27
CA GLU A 71 -5.89 -4.71 -20.68
C GLU A 71 -4.84 -5.23 -21.66
N ASP A 72 -4.59 -6.53 -21.57
CA ASP A 72 -3.75 -7.25 -22.53
C ASP A 72 -4.44 -7.25 -23.90
N PRO A 73 -3.85 -6.65 -24.94
CA PRO A 73 -4.44 -6.58 -26.27
C PRO A 73 -4.59 -7.96 -26.94
N SER A 74 -3.91 -9.00 -26.44
CA SER A 74 -4.01 -10.37 -26.95
C SER A 74 -5.20 -11.16 -26.37
N ARG A 75 -5.77 -10.70 -25.25
CA ARG A 75 -7.01 -11.25 -24.69
C ARG A 75 -8.20 -10.52 -25.32
N LYS A 76 -9.38 -11.16 -25.35
CA LYS A 76 -10.62 -10.48 -25.76
C LYS A 76 -10.73 -9.19 -24.93
N ARG A 77 -10.67 -8.04 -25.60
CA ARG A 77 -10.85 -6.72 -24.98
C ARG A 77 -12.12 -6.78 -24.15
N ARG A 78 -11.98 -6.62 -22.84
CA ARG A 78 -13.08 -6.19 -22.01
C ARG A 78 -13.08 -4.66 -22.08
N PHE A 79 -14.20 -4.06 -21.75
CA PHE A 79 -14.24 -2.61 -21.66
C PHE A 79 -14.39 -2.31 -20.18
N LEU A 80 -13.27 -1.95 -19.54
CA LEU A 80 -13.33 -1.49 -18.16
C LEU A 80 -13.72 -0.02 -18.14
N GLN A 81 -14.83 0.28 -17.47
CA GLN A 81 -15.18 1.65 -17.14
C GLN A 81 -14.32 2.12 -15.97
N LEU A 82 -13.63 3.25 -16.14
CA LEU A 82 -12.88 3.87 -15.04
C LEU A 82 -13.83 4.69 -14.17
N LEU A 83 -14.06 4.24 -12.94
CA LEU A 83 -14.83 4.96 -11.92
C LEU A 83 -13.87 5.64 -10.94
N ARG A 84 -14.10 6.93 -10.64
CA ARG A 84 -13.27 7.73 -9.73
C ARG A 84 -14.07 8.16 -8.52
N ASN A 85 -13.69 7.67 -7.35
CA ASN A 85 -14.15 8.15 -6.05
C ASN A 85 -13.05 9.03 -5.42
N ARG A 86 -13.40 9.85 -4.42
CA ARG A 86 -12.45 10.69 -3.69
C ARG A 86 -11.32 9.89 -3.03
N GLY A 87 -11.60 8.68 -2.56
CA GLY A 87 -10.62 7.83 -1.87
C GLY A 87 -9.98 6.73 -2.72
N TYR A 88 -10.56 6.39 -3.87
CA TYR A 88 -10.14 5.25 -4.67
C TYR A 88 -10.59 5.36 -6.13
N TRP A 89 -9.87 4.69 -7.03
CA TRP A 89 -10.25 4.50 -8.43
C TRP A 89 -10.52 3.02 -8.70
N VAL A 90 -11.41 2.72 -9.64
CA VAL A 90 -11.82 1.34 -9.98
C VAL A 90 -11.85 1.18 -11.50
N GLY A 91 -11.30 0.09 -12.00
CA GLY A 91 -11.62 -0.41 -13.34
C GLY A 91 -12.77 -1.41 -13.23
N TYR A 92 -13.98 -1.01 -13.63
CA TYR A 92 -15.19 -1.81 -13.48
C TYR A 92 -15.53 -2.56 -14.77
N ASP A 93 -15.73 -3.87 -14.67
CA ASP A 93 -16.16 -4.74 -15.77
C ASP A 93 -17.70 -4.77 -15.81
N GLU A 94 -18.28 -4.01 -16.74
CA GLU A 94 -19.75 -3.95 -16.92
C GLU A 94 -20.37 -5.29 -17.27
N ALA A 95 -19.65 -6.14 -18.02
CA ALA A 95 -20.18 -7.43 -18.45
C ALA A 95 -20.27 -8.41 -17.26
N LEU A 96 -19.30 -8.36 -16.35
CA LEU A 96 -19.27 -9.19 -15.14
C LEU A 96 -19.92 -8.52 -13.92
N ARG A 97 -20.28 -7.24 -14.03
CA ARG A 97 -20.83 -6.41 -12.95
C ARG A 97 -19.97 -6.44 -11.70
N ASN A 98 -18.64 -6.38 -11.88
CA ASN A 98 -17.69 -6.40 -10.77
C ASN A 98 -16.44 -5.56 -11.07
N PRO A 99 -15.70 -5.11 -10.04
CA PRO A 99 -14.40 -4.47 -10.24
C PRO A 99 -13.37 -5.49 -10.74
N ALA A 100 -12.65 -5.15 -11.82
CA ALA A 100 -11.47 -5.90 -12.27
C ALA A 100 -10.23 -5.52 -11.47
N TRP A 101 -10.13 -4.26 -11.03
CA TRP A 101 -9.09 -3.77 -10.14
C TRP A 101 -9.56 -2.52 -9.37
N VAL A 102 -8.95 -2.27 -8.22
CA VAL A 102 -9.17 -1.08 -7.38
C VAL A 102 -7.81 -0.52 -6.97
N ALA A 103 -7.65 0.79 -7.03
CA ALA A 103 -6.45 1.49 -6.60
C ALA A 103 -6.81 2.57 -5.56
N TYR A 104 -6.08 2.61 -4.46
CA TYR A 104 -6.24 3.58 -3.38
C TYR A 104 -4.88 3.92 -2.80
N ARG A 105 -4.83 5.01 -2.03
CA ARG A 105 -3.63 5.40 -1.29
C ARG A 105 -3.90 5.27 0.19
N LEU A 106 -2.95 4.64 0.87
CA LEU A 106 -2.89 4.67 2.33
C LEU A 106 -1.89 5.73 2.72
N PHE A 107 -2.29 6.55 3.68
CA PHE A 107 -1.43 7.52 4.32
C PHE A 107 -1.31 7.13 5.78
N ASP A 108 -0.16 7.42 6.35
CA ASP A 108 0.02 7.29 7.79
C ASP A 108 -0.95 8.27 8.47
N PRO A 109 -1.82 7.79 9.37
CA PRO A 109 -2.73 8.68 10.08
C PRO A 109 -1.91 9.66 10.92
N THR A 110 -2.15 10.97 10.72
CA THR A 110 -1.49 12.04 11.50
C THR A 110 -2.15 12.26 12.86
N GLU A 111 -3.35 11.73 13.05
CA GLU A 111 -4.18 11.86 14.25
C GLU A 111 -4.80 10.51 14.59
N GLU A 112 -5.34 10.38 15.81
CA GLU A 112 -6.08 9.19 16.24
C GLU A 112 -7.37 9.07 15.40
N VAL A 113 -7.37 8.15 14.42
CA VAL A 113 -8.51 7.95 13.53
C VAL A 113 -9.57 7.13 14.27
N SER A 114 -10.73 7.74 14.51
CA SER A 114 -11.92 6.99 14.92
C SER A 114 -12.33 6.06 13.78
N ILE A 115 -12.22 4.75 14.01
CA ILE A 115 -12.68 3.72 13.09
C ILE A 115 -14.19 3.58 13.30
N PRO A 116 -15.04 4.05 12.36
CA PRO A 116 -16.48 3.85 12.50
C PRO A 116 -16.81 2.36 12.44
N GLU A 117 -17.87 1.97 13.14
CA GLU A 117 -18.37 0.61 13.07
C GLU A 117 -18.74 0.26 11.62
N ARG A 118 -18.29 -0.93 11.18
CA ARG A 118 -18.54 -1.37 9.81
C ARG A 118 -20.06 -1.55 9.62
N PRO A 119 -20.67 -0.91 8.61
CA PRO A 119 -22.10 -1.07 8.38
C PRO A 119 -22.44 -2.53 8.01
N ASP A 120 -23.57 -3.02 8.53
CA ASP A 120 -24.06 -4.38 8.30
C ASP A 120 -24.61 -4.62 6.89
N SER A 121 -24.83 -3.57 6.11
CA SER A 121 -25.45 -3.65 4.80
C SER A 121 -24.84 -2.70 3.78
N PHE A 122 -24.95 -3.07 2.51
CA PHE A 122 -24.50 -2.25 1.38
C PHE A 122 -25.70 -1.59 0.71
N SER A 123 -25.56 -0.31 0.35
CA SER A 123 -26.50 0.39 -0.52
C SER A 123 -25.95 0.41 -1.96
N VAL A 124 -26.85 0.29 -2.94
CA VAL A 124 -26.49 0.43 -4.36
C VAL A 124 -26.31 1.92 -4.66
N GLY A 125 -25.17 2.31 -5.22
CA GLY A 125 -24.92 3.69 -5.65
C GLY A 125 -25.86 4.09 -6.79
N SER A 126 -26.59 5.20 -6.64
CA SER A 126 -27.40 5.79 -7.70
C SER A 126 -26.53 6.66 -8.60
N ASN A 127 -26.57 6.43 -9.92
CA ASN A 127 -25.97 7.34 -10.90
C ASN A 127 -26.79 8.63 -10.98
N SER A 128 -26.21 9.76 -10.57
CA SER A 128 -26.73 11.13 -10.79
C SER A 128 -25.88 11.86 -11.82
#